data_AF-A0A1G2LHM9-F1
#
_entry.id   AF-A0A1G2LHM9-F1
#
_cell.length_a   1.000
_cell.length_b   1.000
_cell.length_c   1.000
_cell.angle_alpha   90.00
_cell.angle_beta   90.00
_cell.angle_gamma   90.00
#
_symmetry.space_group_name_H-M   'P 1'
#
loop_
_entity.id
_entity.type
_entity.pdbx_description
1 polymer ?
#
loop_
_entity_poly.entity_id
_entity_poly.type
_entity_poly.pdbx_seq_one_letter_code
_entity_poly.pdbx_strand_id
1 'polypeptide(L)'
;MRHVGLSAVFFIGAVAFPAVALAQVIINEILFDPVGSDTGLEWVELYNPSSDSVSLAGWELYPDGIGYYTFQQGIEIAGNSFLTIYLRQSGADSSSAVYDAAATGNIGNSSGSLALFSGEPRGKDTIKAFLRYHKPSSTERKTWESAAADAGLWTAGSFIDVSNLSEGSSIGWRSNGASFTDLNAWTIFTSPSLGAPNSAGGSSPISADPQETASSTAAAAQTFVMLPEIPHLAVSIRAATDGVIGAPHRFLASVATKTGKAVSGELRYIWNFGDGVVSEGPAVTHIFSFPNLYRVSLDVASGPAIGLAIADVNVFENTVMITETQFGDGGFLELWNGGAAEIDVTGWMIQDNTGQSFTFPSGTRIASKRMFVLSNKVTGILKTKPVRVELRYSNLTVADTAPVFTNDPNLATAKIGGSWQITPPSPGVYKPMKESDSVSLVSSKQVIVVAPAAAATTSQLPNRALPSPVEVIDNAKGESTSSQLAGIGGTSGRGAPSFIFLAIAAMIVAIGGGAAAVFLRRSSS
;
A
#
# COMPACT_ATOMS: atom_id res chain seq x y z
N MET A 1 3.17 44.46 -64.28
CA MET A 1 4.08 43.29 -64.34
C MET A 1 3.84 42.46 -63.10
N ARG A 2 3.95 41.14 -63.24
CA ARG A 2 3.27 40.10 -62.44
C ARG A 2 3.82 39.98 -61.01
N HIS A 3 2.93 40.06 -60.01
CA HIS A 3 3.17 39.46 -58.69
C HIS A 3 2.86 37.97 -58.81
N VAL A 4 3.87 37.12 -58.56
CA VAL A 4 3.71 35.67 -58.50
C VAL A 4 3.56 35.30 -57.02
N GLY A 5 2.41 34.72 -56.68
CA GLY A 5 2.10 34.23 -55.34
C GLY A 5 2.72 32.87 -55.06
N LEU A 6 2.73 32.50 -53.78
CA LEU A 6 2.87 31.11 -53.35
C LEU A 6 1.94 30.89 -52.16
N SER A 7 0.74 30.38 -52.42
CA SER A 7 -0.14 29.80 -51.40
C SER A 7 0.34 28.37 -51.15
N ALA A 8 0.85 28.09 -49.96
CA ALA A 8 1.10 26.73 -49.51
C ALA A 8 -0.19 26.19 -48.86
N VAL A 9 -0.87 25.31 -49.58
CA VAL A 9 -1.96 24.49 -49.05
C VAL A 9 -1.32 23.34 -48.28
N PHE A 10 -1.43 23.35 -46.95
CA PHE A 10 -1.10 22.19 -46.14
C PHE A 10 -2.36 21.34 -45.95
N PHE A 11 -2.44 20.23 -46.69
CA PHE A 11 -3.30 19.10 -46.36
C PHE A 11 -2.70 18.42 -45.13
N ILE A 12 -3.26 18.67 -43.95
CA ILE A 12 -3.02 17.82 -42.78
C ILE A 12 -4.07 16.71 -42.86
N GLY A 13 -3.64 15.54 -43.34
CA GLY A 13 -4.43 14.31 -43.25
C GLY A 13 -4.75 14.05 -41.78
N ALA A 14 -6.04 13.89 -41.49
CA ALA A 14 -6.51 13.45 -40.18
C ALA A 14 -5.96 12.06 -39.90
N VAL A 15 -4.88 11.98 -39.12
CA VAL A 15 -4.46 10.73 -38.50
C VAL A 15 -5.45 10.49 -37.35
N ALA A 16 -6.41 9.61 -37.61
CA ALA A 16 -7.28 9.08 -36.58
C ALA A 16 -6.41 8.26 -35.62
N PHE A 17 -6.14 8.81 -34.43
CA PHE A 17 -5.60 8.03 -33.33
C PHE A 17 -6.76 7.26 -32.70
N PRO A 18 -6.71 5.93 -32.66
CA PRO A 18 -7.73 5.16 -31.94
C PRO A 18 -7.68 5.57 -30.47
N ALA A 19 -8.84 5.86 -29.90
CA ALA A 19 -8.99 6.04 -28.46
C ALA A 19 -8.50 4.77 -27.77
N VAL A 20 -7.47 4.88 -26.94
CA VAL A 20 -7.07 3.79 -26.06
C VAL A 20 -8.11 3.74 -24.94
N ALA A 21 -9.09 2.84 -25.07
CA ALA A 21 -10.00 2.51 -24.00
C ALA A 21 -9.19 1.80 -22.89
N LEU A 22 -9.13 2.40 -21.70
CA LEU A 22 -8.65 1.68 -20.52
C LEU A 22 -9.61 0.53 -20.23
N ALA A 23 -9.07 -0.63 -19.86
CA ALA A 23 -9.84 -1.81 -19.49
C ALA A 23 -10.61 -1.57 -18.18
N GLN A 24 -11.83 -1.00 -18.29
CA GLN A 24 -12.74 -0.83 -17.17
C GLN A 24 -13.65 -2.06 -17.08
N VAL A 25 -13.56 -2.83 -15.99
CA VAL A 25 -14.58 -3.84 -15.66
C VAL A 25 -15.82 -3.12 -15.16
N ILE A 26 -16.98 -3.50 -15.67
CA ILE A 26 -18.25 -2.80 -15.45
C ILE A 26 -19.29 -3.73 -14.85
N ILE A 27 -20.31 -3.17 -14.20
CA ILE A 27 -21.53 -3.91 -13.86
C ILE A 27 -22.36 -4.02 -15.15
N ASN A 28 -22.59 -5.24 -15.61
CA ASN A 28 -23.39 -5.51 -16.80
C ASN A 28 -24.87 -5.62 -16.46
N GLU A 29 -25.21 -6.44 -15.48
CA GLU A 29 -26.61 -6.76 -15.18
C GLU A 29 -26.77 -7.21 -13.72
N ILE A 30 -27.95 -6.99 -13.14
CA ILE A 30 -28.29 -7.41 -11.77
C ILE A 30 -29.72 -7.99 -11.74
N LEU A 31 -29.89 -9.10 -11.03
CA LEU A 31 -31.18 -9.60 -10.58
C LEU A 31 -31.28 -9.46 -9.06
N PHE A 32 -32.15 -8.57 -8.60
CA PHE A 32 -32.28 -8.17 -7.18
C PHE A 32 -33.66 -8.50 -6.57
N ASP A 33 -34.59 -8.99 -7.38
CA ASP A 33 -35.95 -9.35 -6.97
C ASP A 33 -36.40 -10.57 -7.79
N PRO A 34 -35.84 -11.77 -7.55
CA PRO A 34 -36.15 -12.98 -8.31
C PRO A 34 -37.59 -13.47 -8.00
N VAL A 35 -38.20 -14.20 -8.94
CA VAL A 35 -39.54 -14.77 -8.71
C VAL A 35 -39.52 -15.74 -7.51
N GLY A 36 -40.39 -15.50 -6.54
CA GLY A 36 -40.58 -16.39 -5.40
C GLY A 36 -39.70 -16.05 -4.19
N SER A 37 -38.57 -16.74 -4.01
CA SER A 37 -37.69 -16.51 -2.85
C SER A 37 -36.38 -15.87 -3.27
N ASP A 38 -35.97 -14.83 -2.56
CA ASP A 38 -34.67 -14.18 -2.80
C ASP A 38 -33.46 -15.08 -2.51
N THR A 39 -33.60 -16.05 -1.59
CA THR A 39 -32.44 -16.77 -1.06
C THR A 39 -31.82 -17.67 -2.13
N GLY A 40 -30.62 -17.31 -2.56
CA GLY A 40 -29.83 -18.09 -3.52
C GLY A 40 -30.25 -17.91 -4.98
N LEU A 41 -31.07 -16.91 -5.29
CA LEU A 41 -31.53 -16.61 -6.66
C LEU A 41 -31.08 -15.23 -7.18
N GLU A 42 -30.52 -14.38 -6.31
CA GLU A 42 -29.95 -13.08 -6.69
C GLU A 42 -28.56 -13.21 -7.29
N TRP A 43 -28.23 -12.34 -8.24
CA TRP A 43 -26.91 -12.33 -8.85
C TRP A 43 -26.53 -10.96 -9.42
N VAL A 44 -25.23 -10.76 -9.55
CA VAL A 44 -24.60 -9.61 -10.21
C VAL A 44 -23.73 -10.13 -11.33
N GLU A 45 -23.80 -9.52 -12.51
CA GLU A 45 -22.93 -9.84 -13.63
C GLU A 45 -21.98 -8.70 -13.93
N LEU A 46 -20.70 -9.03 -14.07
CA LEU A 46 -19.65 -8.12 -14.51
C LEU A 46 -19.26 -8.40 -15.96
N TYR A 47 -18.85 -7.35 -16.67
CA TYR A 47 -18.34 -7.46 -18.04
C TYR A 47 -16.97 -6.79 -18.16
N ASN A 48 -16.06 -7.45 -18.88
CA ASN A 48 -14.79 -6.89 -19.31
C ASN A 48 -14.87 -6.50 -20.81
N PRO A 49 -15.00 -5.21 -21.15
CA PRO A 49 -15.07 -4.73 -22.53
C PRO A 49 -13.71 -4.69 -23.23
N SER A 50 -12.60 -4.92 -22.52
CA SER A 50 -11.27 -4.93 -23.13
C SER A 50 -10.98 -6.25 -23.83
N SER A 51 -9.96 -6.27 -24.69
CA SER A 51 -9.49 -7.49 -25.34
C SER A 51 -8.62 -8.38 -24.45
N ASP A 52 -8.10 -7.83 -23.36
CA ASP A 52 -7.17 -8.52 -22.45
C ASP A 52 -7.92 -9.07 -21.24
N SER A 53 -7.37 -10.11 -20.59
CA SER A 53 -7.93 -10.57 -19.32
C SER A 53 -7.67 -9.57 -18.20
N VAL A 54 -8.63 -9.43 -17.29
CA VAL A 54 -8.50 -8.61 -16.08
C VAL A 54 -8.61 -9.50 -14.86
N SER A 55 -7.55 -9.54 -14.05
CA SER A 55 -7.59 -10.19 -12.74
C SER A 55 -8.40 -9.35 -11.76
N LEU A 56 -9.31 -10.01 -11.05
CA LEU A 56 -10.11 -9.42 -9.98
C LEU A 56 -9.55 -9.73 -8.60
N ALA A 57 -8.37 -10.35 -8.49
CA ALA A 57 -7.81 -10.71 -7.20
C ALA A 57 -7.75 -9.51 -6.23
N GLY A 58 -8.44 -9.62 -5.08
CA GLY A 58 -8.52 -8.56 -4.07
C GLY A 58 -9.43 -7.38 -4.43
N TRP A 59 -10.13 -7.42 -5.56
CA TRP A 59 -11.26 -6.53 -5.83
C TRP A 59 -12.40 -6.88 -4.87
N GLU A 60 -13.32 -5.94 -4.69
CA GLU A 60 -14.43 -6.09 -3.77
C GLU A 60 -15.74 -5.66 -4.42
N LEU A 61 -16.73 -6.53 -4.36
CA LEU A 61 -18.10 -6.21 -4.71
C LEU A 61 -18.87 -5.88 -3.42
N TYR A 62 -19.61 -4.78 -3.44
CA TYR A 62 -20.53 -4.42 -2.36
C TYR A 62 -21.96 -4.40 -2.90
N PRO A 63 -22.73 -5.48 -2.70
CA PRO A 63 -24.18 -5.44 -2.83
C PRO A 63 -24.77 -4.93 -1.51
N ASP A 64 -25.43 -3.77 -1.57
CA ASP A 64 -26.08 -3.18 -0.40
C ASP A 64 -27.08 -4.20 0.18
N GLY A 65 -26.87 -4.61 1.45
CA GLY A 65 -27.72 -5.58 2.18
C GLY A 65 -27.09 -6.92 2.41
N ILE A 66 -26.03 -7.18 1.65
CA ILE A 66 -25.22 -8.38 1.78
C ILE A 66 -23.93 -8.04 2.52
N GLY A 67 -23.25 -6.98 2.10
CA GLY A 67 -21.93 -6.62 2.60
C GLY A 67 -20.86 -6.76 1.52
N TYR A 68 -19.60 -6.90 1.91
CA TYR A 68 -18.49 -6.99 0.95
C TYR A 68 -18.19 -8.45 0.60
N TYR A 69 -18.04 -8.70 -0.69
CA TYR A 69 -17.48 -9.93 -1.26
C TYR A 69 -16.11 -9.62 -1.85
N THR A 70 -15.06 -10.25 -1.32
CA THR A 70 -13.70 -10.12 -1.84
C THR A 70 -13.40 -11.25 -2.81
N PHE A 71 -13.06 -10.88 -4.05
CA PHE A 71 -12.67 -11.84 -5.07
C PHE A 71 -11.34 -12.51 -4.68
N GLN A 72 -11.36 -13.84 -4.68
CA GLN A 72 -10.19 -14.66 -4.33
C GLN A 72 -9.11 -14.60 -5.40
N GLN A 73 -7.92 -15.09 -5.06
CA GLN A 73 -6.83 -15.23 -6.03
C GLN A 73 -7.23 -16.13 -7.20
N GLY A 74 -6.77 -15.80 -8.40
CA GLY A 74 -7.02 -16.58 -9.62
C GLY A 74 -8.37 -16.33 -10.28
N ILE A 75 -9.22 -15.45 -9.73
CA ILE A 75 -10.44 -14.99 -10.42
C ILE A 75 -10.06 -13.93 -11.46
N GLU A 76 -10.37 -14.19 -12.72
CA GLU A 76 -10.11 -13.30 -13.84
C GLU A 76 -11.31 -13.28 -14.80
N ILE A 77 -11.56 -12.12 -15.42
CA ILE A 77 -12.51 -12.01 -16.53
C ILE A 77 -11.71 -11.89 -17.82
N ALA A 78 -11.82 -12.88 -18.70
CA ALA A 78 -11.20 -12.82 -20.02
C ALA A 78 -11.71 -11.60 -20.82
N GLY A 79 -10.93 -11.17 -21.82
CA GLY A 79 -11.35 -10.07 -22.68
C GLY A 79 -12.69 -10.37 -23.36
N ASN A 80 -13.54 -9.34 -23.48
CA ASN A 80 -14.89 -9.42 -24.04
C ASN A 80 -15.78 -10.50 -23.40
N SER A 81 -15.53 -10.86 -22.14
CA SER A 81 -16.22 -11.94 -21.43
C SER A 81 -16.95 -11.44 -20.18
N PHE A 82 -17.85 -12.27 -19.66
CA PHE A 82 -18.71 -11.99 -18.52
C PHE A 82 -18.34 -12.88 -17.33
N LEU A 83 -18.61 -12.38 -16.12
CA LEU A 83 -18.50 -13.14 -14.88
C LEU A 83 -19.76 -12.91 -14.03
N THR A 84 -20.48 -13.99 -13.74
CA THR A 84 -21.65 -13.96 -12.86
C THR A 84 -21.24 -14.24 -11.42
N ILE A 85 -21.72 -13.43 -10.49
CA ILE A 85 -21.58 -13.62 -9.04
C ILE A 85 -22.94 -14.04 -8.51
N TYR A 86 -23.08 -15.31 -8.11
CA TYR A 86 -24.28 -15.84 -7.48
C TYR A 86 -24.24 -15.57 -5.98
N LEU A 87 -25.27 -14.90 -5.47
CA LEU A 87 -25.32 -14.43 -4.08
C LEU A 87 -26.13 -15.40 -3.23
N ARG A 88 -25.61 -15.74 -2.05
CA ARG A 88 -26.21 -16.71 -1.12
C ARG A 88 -26.45 -18.09 -1.73
N GLN A 89 -25.66 -18.45 -2.73
CA GLN A 89 -25.76 -19.71 -3.43
C GLN A 89 -24.45 -20.47 -3.30
N SER A 90 -24.53 -21.76 -3.00
CA SER A 90 -23.37 -22.65 -3.05
C SER A 90 -23.12 -23.15 -4.47
N GLY A 91 -21.85 -23.22 -4.86
CA GLY A 91 -21.43 -23.77 -6.13
C GLY A 91 -19.91 -23.89 -6.19
N ALA A 92 -19.39 -24.26 -7.35
CA ALA A 92 -17.96 -24.33 -7.61
C ALA A 92 -17.57 -23.21 -8.57
N ASP A 93 -16.64 -22.35 -8.15
CA ASP A 93 -16.16 -21.25 -8.97
C ASP A 93 -15.57 -21.75 -10.31
N SER A 94 -15.79 -20.95 -11.36
CA SER A 94 -15.37 -21.22 -12.73
C SER A 94 -14.98 -19.91 -13.41
N SER A 95 -14.54 -19.98 -14.67
CA SER A 95 -14.18 -18.79 -15.46
C SER A 95 -15.37 -17.85 -15.77
N SER A 96 -16.61 -18.31 -15.58
CA SER A 96 -17.83 -17.53 -15.90
C SER A 96 -18.78 -17.37 -14.71
N ALA A 97 -18.49 -18.01 -13.57
CA ALA A 97 -19.36 -17.95 -12.40
C ALA A 97 -18.56 -18.09 -11.10
N VAL A 98 -18.88 -17.26 -10.10
CA VAL A 98 -18.40 -17.38 -8.72
C VAL A 98 -19.58 -17.39 -7.74
N TYR A 99 -19.38 -18.00 -6.57
CA TYR A 99 -20.45 -18.29 -5.61
C TYR A 99 -20.14 -17.70 -4.22
N ASP A 100 -20.96 -16.75 -3.77
CA ASP A 100 -20.92 -16.23 -2.39
C ASP A 100 -21.88 -17.00 -1.49
N ALA A 101 -21.46 -18.18 -1.05
CA ALA A 101 -22.24 -19.01 -0.14
C ALA A 101 -22.29 -18.48 1.30
N ALA A 102 -21.40 -17.56 1.67
CA ALA A 102 -21.26 -17.05 3.04
C ALA A 102 -22.18 -15.85 3.34
N ALA A 103 -22.71 -15.20 2.30
CA ALA A 103 -23.68 -14.13 2.41
C ALA A 103 -24.93 -14.54 3.23
N THR A 104 -25.34 -13.67 4.15
CA THR A 104 -26.48 -13.91 5.07
C THR A 104 -27.66 -12.97 4.84
N GLY A 105 -27.50 -11.91 4.05
CA GLY A 105 -28.55 -10.94 3.70
C GLY A 105 -28.77 -10.86 2.18
N ASN A 106 -29.91 -10.32 1.77
CA ASN A 106 -30.27 -10.15 0.36
C ASN A 106 -29.98 -8.72 -0.11
N ILE A 107 -29.93 -8.53 -1.43
CA ILE A 107 -30.13 -7.20 -2.00
C ILE A 107 -31.59 -6.79 -1.75
N GLY A 108 -31.91 -5.50 -1.78
CA GLY A 108 -33.25 -5.03 -1.45
C GLY A 108 -34.16 -5.01 -2.66
N ASN A 109 -35.35 -5.60 -2.56
CA ASN A 109 -36.32 -5.71 -3.66
C ASN A 109 -36.94 -4.35 -4.06
N SER A 110 -36.80 -3.30 -3.25
CA SER A 110 -37.33 -1.96 -3.54
C SER A 110 -36.29 -0.86 -3.57
N SER A 111 -35.07 -1.12 -3.10
CA SER A 111 -33.97 -0.17 -3.17
C SER A 111 -32.64 -0.87 -2.90
N GLY A 112 -31.60 -0.44 -3.60
CA GLY A 112 -30.25 -0.94 -3.39
C GLY A 112 -29.22 -0.18 -4.20
N SER A 113 -27.96 -0.42 -3.84
CA SER A 113 -26.80 0.04 -4.60
C SER A 113 -25.79 -1.09 -4.74
N LEU A 114 -25.08 -1.10 -5.87
CA LEU A 114 -23.91 -1.94 -6.10
C LEU A 114 -22.69 -1.04 -6.29
N ALA A 115 -21.59 -1.38 -5.64
CA ALA A 115 -20.30 -0.76 -5.90
C ALA A 115 -19.24 -1.84 -6.12
N LEU A 116 -18.48 -1.71 -7.20
CA LEU A 116 -17.31 -2.55 -7.47
C LEU A 116 -16.05 -1.74 -7.22
N PHE A 117 -15.18 -2.22 -6.35
CA PHE A 117 -13.90 -1.60 -6.02
C PHE A 117 -12.74 -2.45 -6.52
N SER A 118 -11.72 -1.81 -7.08
CA SER A 118 -10.48 -2.51 -7.47
C SER A 118 -9.52 -2.77 -6.31
N GLY A 119 -9.96 -2.54 -5.07
CA GLY A 119 -9.18 -2.69 -3.85
C GLY A 119 -9.47 -1.59 -2.83
N GLU A 120 -8.69 -1.59 -1.75
CA GLU A 120 -8.79 -0.63 -0.65
C GLU A 120 -7.84 0.58 -0.84
N PRO A 121 -8.16 1.76 -0.28
CA PRO A 121 -9.39 2.07 0.44
C PRO A 121 -10.59 2.22 -0.52
N ARG A 122 -11.75 1.70 -0.14
CA ARG A 122 -13.00 1.90 -0.89
C ARG A 122 -13.36 3.39 -0.96
N GLY A 123 -13.55 3.92 -2.17
CA GLY A 123 -13.84 5.33 -2.39
C GLY A 123 -13.79 5.70 -3.87
N LYS A 124 -13.83 7.00 -4.17
CA LYS A 124 -13.90 7.51 -5.56
C LYS A 124 -12.76 7.01 -6.47
N ASP A 125 -11.59 6.73 -5.89
CA ASP A 125 -10.39 6.36 -6.66
C ASP A 125 -10.33 4.85 -6.97
N THR A 126 -10.98 4.04 -6.14
CA THR A 126 -11.00 2.58 -6.25
C THR A 126 -12.31 2.06 -6.82
N ILE A 127 -13.41 2.83 -6.73
CA ILE A 127 -14.69 2.47 -7.34
C ILE A 127 -14.55 2.43 -8.87
N LYS A 128 -14.91 1.30 -9.47
CA LYS A 128 -14.81 1.03 -10.92
C LYS A 128 -16.17 0.99 -11.59
N ALA A 129 -17.20 0.60 -10.85
CA ALA A 129 -18.56 0.60 -11.32
C ALA A 129 -19.50 0.87 -10.15
N PHE A 130 -20.59 1.56 -10.46
CA PHE A 130 -21.65 1.84 -9.50
C PHE A 130 -23.01 1.72 -10.19
N LEU A 131 -23.98 1.21 -9.45
CA LEU A 131 -25.37 1.13 -9.85
C LEU A 131 -26.24 1.47 -8.65
N ARG A 132 -27.31 2.24 -8.85
CA ARG A 132 -28.32 2.47 -7.82
C ARG A 132 -29.73 2.40 -8.40
N TYR A 133 -30.61 1.75 -7.65
CA TYR A 133 -32.03 1.63 -7.98
C TYR A 133 -32.89 1.89 -6.74
N HIS A 134 -34.07 2.45 -6.96
CA HIS A 134 -34.95 2.85 -5.88
C HIS A 134 -36.40 2.96 -6.35
N LYS A 135 -37.33 2.41 -5.55
CA LYS A 135 -38.76 2.66 -5.64
C LYS A 135 -39.05 3.88 -4.76
N PRO A 136 -39.43 5.04 -5.31
CA PRO A 136 -39.61 6.28 -4.56
C PRO A 136 -40.56 6.19 -3.36
N SER A 137 -41.47 5.21 -3.34
CA SER A 137 -42.38 4.97 -2.21
C SER A 137 -41.77 4.13 -1.08
N SER A 138 -40.48 3.80 -1.12
CA SER A 138 -39.81 2.88 -0.20
C SER A 138 -38.68 3.56 0.57
N THR A 139 -38.11 2.86 1.56
CA THR A 139 -36.91 3.32 2.25
C THR A 139 -35.70 3.26 1.32
N GLU A 140 -34.96 4.35 1.24
CA GLU A 140 -33.85 4.51 0.32
C GLU A 140 -32.53 3.90 0.81
N ARG A 141 -31.84 3.22 -0.10
CA ARG A 141 -30.50 2.64 0.10
C ARG A 141 -29.59 3.11 -1.02
N LYS A 142 -28.48 3.76 -0.64
CA LYS A 142 -27.62 4.53 -1.56
C LYS A 142 -26.16 4.56 -1.13
N THR A 143 -25.72 3.53 -0.41
CA THR A 143 -24.34 3.43 0.07
C THR A 143 -23.37 3.59 -1.10
N TRP A 144 -22.28 4.36 -0.90
CA TRP A 144 -21.28 4.69 -1.93
C TRP A 144 -21.71 5.62 -3.07
N GLU A 145 -22.94 6.14 -3.08
CA GLU A 145 -23.37 7.11 -4.12
C GLU A 145 -22.45 8.33 -4.18
N SER A 146 -22.09 8.93 -3.04
CA SER A 146 -21.21 10.11 -3.03
C SER A 146 -19.85 9.81 -3.65
N ALA A 147 -19.26 8.64 -3.36
CA ALA A 147 -18.00 8.23 -3.97
C ALA A 147 -18.13 7.98 -5.48
N ALA A 148 -19.26 7.42 -5.93
CA ALA A 148 -19.54 7.21 -7.34
C ALA A 148 -19.76 8.53 -8.09
N ALA A 149 -20.43 9.49 -7.45
CA ALA A 149 -20.60 10.83 -7.98
C ALA A 149 -19.28 11.60 -8.07
N ASP A 150 -18.46 11.51 -7.01
CA ASP A 150 -17.12 12.10 -6.98
C ASP A 150 -16.18 11.47 -8.02
N ALA A 151 -16.36 10.18 -8.34
CA ALA A 151 -15.64 9.47 -9.38
C ALA A 151 -16.16 9.77 -10.81
N GLY A 152 -17.26 10.53 -10.93
CA GLY A 152 -17.92 10.78 -12.20
C GLY A 152 -18.53 9.52 -12.84
N LEU A 153 -18.81 8.48 -12.04
CA LEU A 153 -19.48 7.25 -12.47
C LEU A 153 -20.99 7.33 -12.32
N TRP A 154 -21.49 8.25 -11.48
CA TRP A 154 -22.90 8.41 -11.19
C TRP A 154 -23.28 9.88 -11.04
N THR A 155 -24.56 10.20 -11.20
CA THR A 155 -25.09 11.54 -10.89
C THR A 155 -25.71 11.50 -9.50
N ALA A 156 -25.21 12.31 -8.56
CA ALA A 156 -25.77 12.36 -7.21
C ALA A 156 -27.27 12.67 -7.24
N GLY A 157 -28.04 11.98 -6.39
CA GLY A 157 -29.51 12.02 -6.34
C GLY A 157 -30.20 11.17 -7.40
N SER A 158 -29.50 10.72 -8.44
CA SER A 158 -30.09 9.92 -9.50
C SER A 158 -30.22 8.44 -9.13
N PHE A 159 -31.27 7.79 -9.61
CA PHE A 159 -31.48 6.35 -9.44
C PHE A 159 -32.32 5.79 -10.58
N ILE A 160 -32.26 4.48 -10.73
CA ILE A 160 -33.14 3.72 -11.61
C ILE A 160 -34.45 3.48 -10.89
N ASP A 161 -35.55 4.00 -11.44
CA ASP A 161 -36.89 3.81 -10.86
C ASP A 161 -37.38 2.38 -11.12
N VAL A 162 -37.61 1.66 -10.03
CA VAL A 162 -38.05 0.26 -10.04
C VAL A 162 -39.54 0.09 -9.67
N SER A 163 -40.32 1.16 -9.65
CA SER A 163 -41.73 1.14 -9.19
C SER A 163 -42.64 0.19 -9.96
N ASN A 164 -42.36 -0.01 -11.25
CA ASN A 164 -43.17 -0.81 -12.18
C ASN A 164 -42.53 -2.15 -12.53
N LEU A 165 -41.59 -2.64 -11.72
CA LEU A 165 -40.93 -3.92 -11.95
C LEU A 165 -41.73 -5.10 -11.42
N SER A 166 -41.79 -6.16 -12.22
CA SER A 166 -42.22 -7.48 -11.78
C SER A 166 -41.03 -8.29 -11.30
N GLU A 167 -41.23 -9.10 -10.27
CA GLU A 167 -40.28 -10.11 -9.83
C GLU A 167 -39.75 -10.92 -11.03
N GLY A 168 -38.47 -11.28 -11.00
CA GLY A 168 -37.74 -11.94 -12.09
C GLY A 168 -37.15 -10.99 -13.13
N SER A 169 -37.42 -9.69 -13.04
CA SER A 169 -36.81 -8.70 -13.93
C SER A 169 -35.42 -8.29 -13.44
N SER A 170 -34.52 -8.03 -14.38
CA SER A 170 -33.17 -7.53 -14.11
C SER A 170 -32.99 -6.09 -14.59
N ILE A 171 -31.95 -5.44 -14.08
CA ILE A 171 -31.48 -4.14 -14.56
C ILE A 171 -30.16 -4.39 -15.30
N GLY A 172 -30.11 -4.06 -16.58
CA GLY A 172 -28.94 -4.28 -17.42
C GLY A 172 -28.48 -3.01 -18.16
N TRP A 173 -27.17 -2.86 -18.31
CA TRP A 173 -26.53 -1.78 -19.03
C TRP A 173 -26.43 -2.09 -20.53
N ARG A 174 -27.01 -1.24 -21.38
CA ARG A 174 -26.89 -1.35 -22.84
C ARG A 174 -25.63 -0.66 -23.32
N SER A 175 -24.70 -1.46 -23.85
CA SER A 175 -23.46 -0.98 -24.44
C SER A 175 -23.69 -0.27 -25.79
N ASN A 176 -24.25 0.95 -25.77
CA ASN A 176 -24.40 1.80 -26.95
C ASN A 176 -23.32 2.91 -27.01
N GLY A 177 -22.18 2.69 -26.36
CA GLY A 177 -21.16 3.74 -26.19
C GLY A 177 -21.59 4.88 -25.24
N ALA A 178 -22.65 4.66 -24.46
CA ALA A 178 -23.14 5.60 -23.45
C ALA A 178 -22.27 5.55 -22.18
N SER A 179 -22.15 6.70 -21.51
CA SER A 179 -21.44 6.80 -20.23
C SER A 179 -22.21 6.09 -19.12
N PHE A 180 -21.53 5.60 -18.07
CA PHE A 180 -22.18 5.03 -16.87
C PHE A 180 -23.05 6.05 -16.11
N THR A 181 -22.79 7.34 -16.32
CA THR A 181 -23.61 8.44 -15.80
C THR A 181 -24.89 8.67 -16.58
N ASP A 182 -25.04 8.07 -17.76
CA ASP A 182 -26.27 8.15 -18.55
C ASP A 182 -27.27 7.10 -18.07
N LEU A 183 -28.24 7.52 -17.26
CA LEU A 183 -29.31 6.65 -16.78
C LEU A 183 -30.12 6.02 -17.92
N ASN A 184 -30.15 6.64 -19.11
CA ASN A 184 -30.84 6.06 -20.27
C ASN A 184 -30.13 4.80 -20.80
N ALA A 185 -28.87 4.59 -20.44
CA ALA A 185 -28.11 3.39 -20.80
C ALA A 185 -28.54 2.17 -19.99
N TRP A 186 -29.12 2.37 -18.81
CA TRP A 186 -29.65 1.30 -17.99
C TRP A 186 -31.07 0.97 -18.42
N THR A 187 -31.39 -0.32 -18.53
CA THR A 187 -32.70 -0.77 -18.97
C THR A 187 -33.18 -1.96 -18.17
N ILE A 188 -34.50 -2.09 -18.10
CA ILE A 188 -35.16 -3.19 -17.40
C ILE A 188 -35.36 -4.34 -18.38
N PHE A 189 -34.95 -5.55 -18.00
CA PHE A 189 -35.18 -6.77 -18.77
C PHE A 189 -36.15 -7.68 -18.04
N THR A 190 -37.28 -8.00 -18.68
CA THR A 190 -38.24 -9.00 -18.20
C THR A 190 -37.77 -10.44 -18.47
N SER A 191 -36.64 -10.59 -19.16
CA SER A 191 -35.93 -11.84 -19.39
C SER A 191 -34.44 -11.54 -19.28
N PRO A 192 -33.82 -11.83 -18.11
CA PRO A 192 -32.42 -11.50 -17.88
C PRO A 192 -31.47 -12.14 -18.89
N SER A 193 -30.36 -11.46 -19.19
CA SER A 193 -29.41 -11.84 -20.24
C SER A 193 -28.07 -12.36 -19.71
N LEU A 194 -28.13 -13.31 -18.77
CA LEU A 194 -26.95 -13.96 -18.19
C LEU A 194 -25.95 -14.47 -19.25
N GLY A 195 -24.70 -14.06 -19.08
CA GLY A 195 -23.55 -14.44 -19.90
C GLY A 195 -23.54 -13.80 -21.29
N ALA A 196 -24.39 -12.79 -21.55
CA ALA A 196 -24.56 -12.20 -22.86
C ALA A 196 -24.73 -10.67 -22.81
N PRO A 197 -24.44 -9.97 -23.93
CA PRO A 197 -24.75 -8.55 -24.03
C PRO A 197 -26.25 -8.28 -23.93
N ASN A 198 -26.59 -7.24 -23.17
CA ASN A 198 -27.93 -6.66 -23.02
C ASN A 198 -28.48 -6.14 -24.37
N SER A 199 -29.22 -6.97 -25.13
CA SER A 199 -29.73 -6.64 -26.46
C SER A 199 -31.10 -5.92 -26.42
N ALA A 200 -31.42 -5.10 -27.44
CA ALA A 200 -32.60 -4.23 -27.44
C ALA A 200 -33.94 -4.99 -27.23
N GLY A 201 -34.58 -4.80 -26.08
CA GLY A 201 -35.87 -5.44 -25.74
C GLY A 201 -36.54 -4.95 -24.45
N GLY A 202 -35.77 -4.36 -23.54
CA GLY A 202 -36.24 -3.72 -22.30
C GLY A 202 -36.68 -2.25 -22.42
N SER A 203 -37.39 -1.76 -21.41
CA SER A 203 -37.84 -0.36 -21.27
C SER A 203 -36.79 0.52 -20.56
N SER A 204 -36.77 1.82 -20.89
CA SER A 204 -35.92 2.83 -20.24
C SER A 204 -36.51 3.26 -18.88
N PRO A 205 -35.77 3.19 -17.77
CA PRO A 205 -36.23 3.60 -16.45
C PRO A 205 -35.60 4.94 -16.02
N ILE A 206 -36.36 6.03 -15.85
CA ILE A 206 -35.80 7.26 -15.25
C ILE A 206 -36.82 8.02 -14.40
N SER A 207 -36.42 8.35 -13.17
CA SER A 207 -36.83 9.56 -12.45
C SER A 207 -35.56 10.28 -11.95
N ALA A 208 -35.47 11.59 -12.16
CA ALA A 208 -34.45 12.46 -11.59
C ALA A 208 -35.14 13.41 -10.60
N ASP A 209 -34.79 13.35 -9.32
CA ASP A 209 -35.28 14.31 -8.32
C ASP A 209 -34.16 15.28 -7.92
N PRO A 210 -34.14 16.52 -8.45
CA PRO A 210 -33.17 17.53 -8.05
C PRO A 210 -33.75 18.36 -6.89
N GLN A 211 -33.43 17.99 -5.65
CA GLN A 211 -33.71 18.88 -4.51
C GLN A 211 -32.43 19.49 -3.93
N GLU A 212 -31.89 20.50 -4.61
CA GLU A 212 -31.44 21.72 -3.93
C GLU A 212 -31.54 22.95 -4.88
N THR A 213 -32.14 24.01 -4.35
CA THR A 213 -32.53 25.26 -5.01
C THR A 213 -31.40 25.96 -5.77
N ALA A 214 -31.60 26.20 -7.08
CA ALA A 214 -31.03 27.34 -7.77
C ALA A 214 -31.98 27.84 -8.88
N SER A 215 -32.23 29.15 -8.84
CA SER A 215 -33.15 29.91 -9.68
C SER A 215 -32.96 29.70 -11.18
N SER A 216 -34.09 29.76 -11.90
CA SER A 216 -34.16 29.76 -13.36
C SER A 216 -33.47 30.99 -13.96
N THR A 217 -32.56 30.75 -14.91
CA THR A 217 -32.33 31.66 -16.03
C THR A 217 -32.12 30.85 -17.31
N ALA A 218 -32.71 31.36 -18.39
CA ALA A 218 -32.87 30.69 -19.67
C ALA A 218 -31.54 30.29 -20.33
N ALA A 219 -31.61 29.25 -21.15
CA ALA A 219 -30.53 28.71 -21.95
C ALA A 219 -29.82 29.80 -22.78
N ALA A 220 -28.60 30.14 -22.36
CA ALA A 220 -27.60 30.78 -23.20
C ALA A 220 -26.60 29.72 -23.66
N ALA A 221 -26.24 29.74 -24.93
CA ALA A 221 -25.26 28.85 -25.53
C ALA A 221 -23.99 28.80 -24.66
N GLN A 222 -23.70 27.63 -24.10
CA GLN A 222 -22.61 27.46 -23.16
C GLN A 222 -21.28 27.58 -23.89
N THR A 223 -20.55 28.65 -23.56
CA THR A 223 -19.13 28.74 -23.85
C THR A 223 -18.45 27.83 -22.81
N PHE A 224 -17.81 26.76 -23.27
CA PHE A 224 -17.09 25.82 -22.41
C PHE A 224 -16.00 26.57 -21.63
N VAL A 225 -16.18 26.70 -20.31
CA VAL A 225 -15.06 27.03 -19.42
C VAL A 225 -14.43 25.70 -19.03
N MET A 226 -13.26 25.43 -19.58
CA MET A 226 -12.45 24.27 -19.23
C MET A 226 -12.18 24.30 -17.72
N LEU A 227 -12.75 23.34 -16.97
CA LEU A 227 -12.35 23.10 -15.58
C LEU A 227 -10.86 22.75 -15.59
N PRO A 228 -10.02 23.38 -14.76
CA PRO A 228 -8.59 23.11 -14.77
C PRO A 228 -8.36 21.65 -14.43
N GLU A 229 -7.77 20.91 -15.38
CA GLU A 229 -7.30 19.55 -15.17
C GLU A 229 -6.36 19.53 -13.97
N ILE A 230 -6.66 18.67 -12.98
CA ILE A 230 -5.78 18.50 -11.83
C ILE A 230 -4.46 17.92 -12.36
N PRO A 231 -3.33 18.62 -12.25
CA PRO A 231 -2.09 18.15 -12.87
C PRO A 231 -1.66 16.85 -12.20
N HIS A 232 -1.40 15.80 -12.97
CA HIS A 232 -0.94 14.55 -12.38
C HIS A 232 0.59 14.47 -12.38
N LEU A 233 1.13 13.97 -11.27
CA LEU A 233 2.55 13.68 -11.10
C LEU A 233 2.80 12.21 -11.44
N ALA A 234 3.86 11.94 -12.19
CA ALA A 234 4.43 10.62 -12.31
C ALA A 234 5.26 10.36 -11.03
N VAL A 235 4.76 9.47 -10.18
CA VAL A 235 5.39 9.10 -8.91
C VAL A 235 5.85 7.66 -9.01
N SER A 236 7.01 7.36 -8.46
CA SER A 236 7.46 5.99 -8.25
C SER A 236 8.12 5.84 -6.89
N ILE A 237 7.91 4.67 -6.29
CA ILE A 237 8.62 4.24 -5.09
C ILE A 237 9.87 3.51 -5.54
N ARG A 238 11.02 4.01 -5.13
CA ARG A 238 12.26 3.23 -5.17
C ARG A 238 12.49 2.68 -3.77
N ALA A 239 12.03 1.46 -3.55
CA ALA A 239 12.30 0.69 -2.34
C ALA A 239 13.59 -0.14 -2.54
N ALA A 240 14.39 -0.27 -1.49
CA ALA A 240 15.58 -1.11 -1.48
C ALA A 240 15.20 -2.60 -1.34
N THR A 241 14.56 -3.18 -2.36
CA THR A 241 14.20 -4.61 -2.47
C THR A 241 13.43 -5.22 -1.28
N ASP A 242 13.11 -6.52 -1.37
CA ASP A 242 12.67 -7.32 -0.23
C ASP A 242 13.71 -7.24 0.92
N GLY A 243 13.25 -7.36 2.17
CA GLY A 243 14.15 -7.26 3.32
C GLY A 243 13.68 -8.09 4.52
N VAL A 244 14.18 -7.77 5.71
CA VAL A 244 13.95 -8.60 6.92
C VAL A 244 13.46 -7.77 8.09
N ILE A 245 12.70 -8.40 8.98
CA ILE A 245 12.21 -7.78 10.21
C ILE A 245 13.36 -7.14 11.01
N GLY A 246 13.09 -5.99 11.64
CA GLY A 246 14.06 -5.27 12.45
C GLY A 246 15.15 -4.50 11.68
N ALA A 247 15.36 -4.79 10.39
CA ALA A 247 16.24 -4.01 9.53
C ALA A 247 15.54 -2.72 9.03
N PRO A 248 16.25 -1.59 8.96
CA PRO A 248 15.69 -0.36 8.38
C PRO A 248 15.59 -0.49 6.85
N HIS A 249 14.38 -0.29 6.33
CA HIS A 249 14.07 -0.26 4.90
C HIS A 249 13.99 1.18 4.45
N ARG A 250 14.80 1.53 3.45
CA ARG A 250 14.82 2.88 2.90
C ARG A 250 13.91 2.97 1.68
N PHE A 251 13.04 3.96 1.72
CA PHE A 251 12.10 4.28 0.65
C PHE A 251 12.41 5.66 0.10
N LEU A 252 12.51 5.75 -1.22
CA LEU A 252 12.78 7.00 -1.93
C LEU A 252 11.65 7.28 -2.90
N ALA A 253 11.08 8.48 -2.81
CA ALA A 253 10.15 8.98 -3.80
C ALA A 253 10.93 9.46 -5.03
N SER A 254 10.45 9.13 -6.23
CA SER A 254 10.84 9.81 -7.45
C SER A 254 9.60 10.40 -8.08
N VAL A 255 9.66 11.72 -8.35
CA VAL A 255 8.52 12.51 -8.80
C VAL A 255 8.92 13.28 -10.05
N ALA A 256 8.09 13.20 -11.07
CA ALA A 256 8.17 14.00 -12.29
C ALA A 256 6.77 14.46 -12.70
N THR A 257 6.68 15.42 -13.60
CA THR A 257 5.44 15.66 -14.35
C THR A 257 5.14 14.45 -15.24
N LYS A 258 3.89 14.31 -15.73
CA LYS A 258 3.54 13.31 -16.76
C LYS A 258 4.45 13.33 -18.00
N THR A 259 5.09 14.47 -18.30
CA THR A 259 6.04 14.63 -19.43
C THR A 259 7.50 14.32 -19.06
N GLY A 260 7.76 13.81 -17.86
CA GLY A 260 9.11 13.48 -17.38
C GLY A 260 9.96 14.67 -16.93
N LYS A 261 9.40 15.89 -16.92
CA LYS A 261 10.10 17.08 -16.42
C LYS A 261 10.08 17.14 -14.89
N ALA A 262 11.08 17.80 -14.31
CA ALA A 262 11.11 18.11 -12.88
C ALA A 262 9.86 18.92 -12.47
N VAL A 263 9.34 18.62 -11.29
CA VAL A 263 8.18 19.33 -10.71
C VAL A 263 8.67 20.55 -9.95
N SER A 264 8.09 21.71 -10.25
CA SER A 264 8.35 22.96 -9.52
C SER A 264 7.24 23.24 -8.51
N GLY A 265 7.59 23.54 -7.27
CA GLY A 265 6.63 23.83 -6.20
C GLY A 265 6.98 23.09 -4.90
N GLU A 266 6.24 23.37 -3.84
CA GLU A 266 6.33 22.60 -2.60
C GLU A 266 5.68 21.23 -2.82
N LEU A 267 6.39 20.17 -2.46
CA LEU A 267 5.93 18.78 -2.60
C LEU A 267 5.69 18.20 -1.21
N ARG A 268 4.48 17.67 -0.99
CA ARG A 268 4.13 16.88 0.19
C ARG A 268 4.14 15.41 -0.17
N TYR A 269 4.67 14.58 0.72
CA TYR A 269 4.81 13.13 0.54
C TYR A 269 4.22 12.43 1.76
N ILE A 270 3.29 11.51 1.56
CA ILE A 270 2.71 10.67 2.61
C ILE A 270 2.95 9.21 2.24
N TRP A 271 3.62 8.49 3.12
CA TRP A 271 3.90 7.05 2.99
C TRP A 271 2.97 6.26 3.90
N ASN A 272 2.39 5.17 3.41
CA ASN A 272 1.74 4.15 4.22
C ASN A 272 2.46 2.83 3.98
N PHE A 273 2.95 2.19 5.04
CA PHE A 273 3.74 0.97 4.91
C PHE A 273 2.92 -0.33 4.92
N GLY A 274 1.60 -0.25 5.08
CA GLY A 274 0.72 -1.42 5.09
C GLY A 274 0.67 -2.18 6.43
N ASP A 275 1.39 -1.70 7.45
CA ASP A 275 1.39 -2.23 8.82
C ASP A 275 0.71 -1.28 9.83
N GLY A 276 0.04 -0.25 9.34
CA GLY A 276 -0.61 0.80 10.14
C GLY A 276 0.28 2.01 10.44
N VAL A 277 1.56 1.99 10.04
CA VAL A 277 2.46 3.14 10.19
C VAL A 277 2.42 4.04 8.94
N VAL A 278 2.42 5.36 9.20
CA VAL A 278 2.49 6.41 8.18
C VAL A 278 3.73 7.27 8.42
N SER A 279 4.32 7.82 7.36
CA SER A 279 5.44 8.75 7.45
C SER A 279 5.37 9.86 6.39
N GLU A 280 6.09 10.96 6.61
CA GLU A 280 6.14 12.07 5.66
C GLU A 280 7.57 12.35 5.19
N GLY A 281 7.71 12.79 3.93
CA GLY A 281 8.97 13.27 3.34
C GLY A 281 9.39 12.55 2.05
N PRO A 282 10.31 13.14 1.27
CA PRO A 282 10.74 12.58 -0.03
C PRO A 282 11.57 11.30 0.09
N ALA A 283 12.11 11.04 1.27
CA ALA A 283 12.88 9.85 1.60
C ALA A 283 12.59 9.48 3.05
N VAL A 284 12.15 8.25 3.30
CA VAL A 284 11.80 7.77 4.64
C VAL A 284 12.47 6.42 4.90
N THR A 285 12.63 6.10 6.18
CA THR A 285 13.13 4.81 6.63
C THR A 285 12.08 4.19 7.54
N HIS A 286 11.72 2.94 7.29
CA HIS A 286 10.75 2.20 8.10
C HIS A 286 11.32 0.87 8.58
N ILE A 287 10.86 0.39 9.73
CA ILE A 287 11.26 -0.88 10.32
C ILE A 287 10.01 -1.74 10.54
N PHE A 288 9.89 -2.81 9.77
CA PHE A 288 8.80 -3.76 9.91
C PHE A 288 9.04 -4.69 11.11
N SER A 289 7.98 -4.92 11.88
CA SER A 289 8.03 -5.74 13.10
C SER A 289 7.67 -7.21 12.85
N PHE A 290 6.96 -7.50 11.77
CA PHE A 290 6.50 -8.85 11.43
C PHE A 290 6.85 -9.20 9.98
N PRO A 291 7.09 -10.49 9.68
CA PRO A 291 7.23 -10.94 8.31
C PRO A 291 5.88 -10.87 7.60
N ASN A 292 5.85 -10.27 6.42
CA ASN A 292 4.67 -10.23 5.55
C ASN A 292 5.04 -9.70 4.16
N LEU A 293 4.13 -9.89 3.20
CA LEU A 293 4.13 -9.10 1.98
C LEU A 293 3.36 -7.80 2.25
N TYR A 294 4.08 -6.69 2.40
CA TYR A 294 3.50 -5.38 2.66
C TYR A 294 3.27 -4.61 1.37
N ARG A 295 2.07 -4.04 1.21
CA ARG A 295 1.78 -3.10 0.13
C ARG A 295 2.04 -1.68 0.60
N VAL A 296 3.20 -1.13 0.24
CA VAL A 296 3.61 0.24 0.60
C VAL A 296 3.06 1.22 -0.44
N SER A 297 2.37 2.26 0.02
CA SER A 297 1.88 3.34 -0.84
C SER A 297 2.58 4.68 -0.54
N LEU A 298 2.67 5.51 -1.57
CA LEU A 298 3.20 6.86 -1.52
C LEU A 298 2.25 7.80 -2.24
N ASP A 299 1.65 8.73 -1.51
CA ASP A 299 0.90 9.86 -2.03
C ASP A 299 1.80 11.10 -2.10
N VAL A 300 1.86 11.76 -3.24
CA VAL A 300 2.61 13.00 -3.45
C VAL A 300 1.68 14.10 -3.96
N ALA A 301 1.75 15.28 -3.36
CA ALA A 301 1.00 16.45 -3.80
C ALA A 301 1.89 17.68 -4.01
N SER A 302 1.58 18.53 -5.01
CA SER A 302 2.18 19.86 -5.21
C SER A 302 1.14 20.86 -5.67
N GLY A 303 0.65 21.70 -4.76
CA GLY A 303 -0.52 22.54 -5.02
C GLY A 303 -1.73 21.67 -5.39
N PRO A 304 -2.38 21.88 -6.55
CA PRO A 304 -3.45 20.99 -7.01
C PRO A 304 -2.91 19.65 -7.51
N ALA A 305 -1.62 19.56 -7.87
CA ALA A 305 -1.11 18.37 -8.54
C ALA A 305 -0.97 17.18 -7.58
N ILE A 306 -1.33 15.97 -8.01
CA ILE A 306 -1.23 14.76 -7.20
C ILE A 306 -0.61 13.59 -7.97
N GLY A 307 0.02 12.66 -7.27
CA GLY A 307 0.44 11.38 -7.82
C GLY A 307 0.55 10.32 -6.72
N LEU A 308 0.26 9.08 -7.10
CA LEU A 308 0.29 7.92 -6.22
C LEU A 308 1.27 6.90 -6.79
N ALA A 309 2.00 6.22 -5.92
CA ALA A 309 2.76 5.03 -6.26
C ALA A 309 2.53 3.94 -5.22
N ILE A 310 2.55 2.68 -5.66
CA ILE A 310 2.44 1.51 -4.80
C ILE A 310 3.61 0.58 -5.13
N ALA A 311 4.18 -0.05 -4.10
CA ALA A 311 5.19 -1.08 -4.22
C ALA A 311 4.91 -2.20 -3.22
N ASP A 312 4.95 -3.44 -3.67
CA ASP A 312 4.93 -4.59 -2.79
C ASP A 312 6.35 -4.82 -2.25
N VAL A 313 6.47 -5.03 -0.94
CA VAL A 313 7.72 -5.24 -0.21
C VAL A 313 7.59 -6.52 0.59
N ASN A 314 8.34 -7.55 0.21
CA ASN A 314 8.34 -8.79 0.96
C ASN A 314 9.31 -8.67 2.14
N VAL A 315 8.81 -8.88 3.35
CA VAL A 315 9.59 -8.82 4.59
C VAL A 315 9.66 -10.23 5.18
N PHE A 316 10.88 -10.74 5.31
CA PHE A 316 11.15 -12.08 5.85
C PHE A 316 11.58 -12.03 7.31
N GLU A 317 11.51 -13.17 7.98
CA GLU A 317 12.24 -13.37 9.23
C GLU A 317 13.75 -13.24 8.99
N ASN A 318 14.47 -12.66 9.96
CA ASN A 318 15.93 -12.74 9.92
C ASN A 318 16.37 -14.18 10.21
N THR A 319 16.91 -14.82 9.18
CA THR A 319 17.46 -16.17 9.24
C THR A 319 18.97 -16.20 8.99
N VAL A 320 19.60 -15.02 8.88
CA VAL A 320 21.06 -14.88 8.82
C VAL A 320 21.60 -14.89 10.25
N MET A 321 22.51 -15.83 10.52
CA MET A 321 23.17 -15.96 11.80
C MET A 321 24.67 -16.19 11.64
N ILE A 322 25.45 -15.85 12.66
CA ILE A 322 26.86 -16.20 12.76
C ILE A 322 26.97 -17.66 13.20
N THR A 323 27.80 -18.43 12.51
CA THR A 323 27.93 -19.87 12.72
C THR A 323 29.31 -20.28 13.18
N GLU A 324 30.35 -19.58 12.74
CA GLU A 324 31.73 -19.92 13.08
C GLU A 324 32.63 -18.67 13.06
N THR A 325 33.53 -18.58 14.03
CA THR A 325 34.51 -17.49 14.13
C THR A 325 35.89 -18.03 14.48
N GLN A 326 36.91 -17.52 13.80
CA GLN A 326 38.30 -17.76 14.11
C GLN A 326 39.02 -16.40 14.12
N PHE A 327 39.69 -16.07 15.22
CA PHE A 327 40.45 -14.82 15.32
C PHE A 327 41.85 -14.97 14.72
N GLY A 328 42.52 -13.85 14.48
CA GLY A 328 43.84 -13.77 13.87
C GLY A 328 43.81 -13.44 12.38
N ASP A 329 44.98 -13.10 11.84
CA ASP A 329 45.13 -12.62 10.45
C ASP A 329 44.70 -13.62 9.39
N GLY A 330 44.86 -14.92 9.66
CA GLY A 330 44.41 -16.02 8.80
C GLY A 330 43.00 -16.52 9.11
N GLY A 331 42.33 -15.93 10.10
CA GLY A 331 41.00 -16.36 10.53
C GLY A 331 39.87 -15.84 9.65
N PHE A 332 38.64 -16.13 10.07
CA PHE A 332 37.42 -15.81 9.34
C PHE A 332 36.21 -15.65 10.27
N LEU A 333 35.15 -15.09 9.70
CA LEU A 333 33.79 -15.17 10.22
C LEU A 333 32.90 -15.85 9.19
N GLU A 334 32.04 -16.74 9.65
CA GLU A 334 31.04 -17.42 8.83
C GLU A 334 29.62 -17.03 9.24
N LEU A 335 28.81 -16.76 8.22
CA LEU A 335 27.37 -16.59 8.32
C LEU A 335 26.65 -17.72 7.60
N TRP A 336 25.44 -18.02 8.05
CA TRP A 336 24.50 -18.90 7.36
C TRP A 336 23.15 -18.23 7.23
N ASN A 337 22.57 -18.30 6.02
CA ASN A 337 21.14 -18.03 5.83
C ASN A 337 20.37 -19.35 5.91
N GLY A 338 19.68 -19.55 7.03
CA GLY A 338 18.84 -20.73 7.26
C GLY A 338 17.43 -20.65 6.69
N GLY A 339 17.03 -19.53 6.10
CA GLY A 339 15.69 -19.31 5.58
C GLY A 339 15.44 -19.92 4.21
N ALA A 340 14.23 -19.71 3.70
CA ALA A 340 13.82 -20.11 2.35
C ALA A 340 14.10 -19.03 1.30
N ALA A 341 14.29 -17.76 1.72
CA ALA A 341 14.52 -16.61 0.86
C ALA A 341 16.00 -16.20 0.85
N GLU A 342 16.43 -15.53 -0.22
CA GLU A 342 17.69 -14.78 -0.24
C GLU A 342 17.54 -13.50 0.59
N ILE A 343 18.57 -13.15 1.37
CA ILE A 343 18.57 -11.97 2.23
C ILE A 343 19.61 -10.97 1.74
N ASP A 344 19.18 -9.73 1.47
CA ASP A 344 20.07 -8.60 1.22
C ASP A 344 20.61 -8.07 2.57
N VAL A 345 21.92 -8.11 2.72
CA VAL A 345 22.64 -7.64 3.92
C VAL A 345 23.39 -6.33 3.66
N THR A 346 23.05 -5.61 2.58
CA THR A 346 23.65 -4.32 2.23
C THR A 346 23.64 -3.37 3.42
N GLY A 347 24.82 -2.83 3.76
CA GLY A 347 24.96 -1.87 4.84
C GLY A 347 24.85 -2.45 6.26
N TRP A 348 24.58 -3.76 6.42
CA TRP A 348 24.71 -4.42 7.71
C TRP A 348 26.17 -4.35 8.15
N MET A 349 26.40 -4.53 9.45
CA MET A 349 27.71 -4.42 10.04
C MET A 349 28.06 -5.67 10.82
N ILE A 350 29.32 -6.07 10.70
CA ILE A 350 29.94 -6.92 11.70
C ILE A 350 30.75 -6.01 12.60
N GLN A 351 30.54 -6.11 13.90
CA GLN A 351 31.31 -5.38 14.90
C GLN A 351 31.89 -6.36 15.91
N ASP A 352 33.20 -6.33 16.08
CA ASP A 352 33.82 -7.00 17.23
C ASP A 352 33.90 -6.04 18.42
N ASN A 353 33.94 -6.60 19.63
CA ASN A 353 33.97 -5.78 20.84
C ASN A 353 35.36 -5.15 21.11
N THR A 354 36.29 -5.19 20.15
CA THR A 354 37.56 -4.43 20.19
C THR A 354 37.44 -3.07 19.50
N GLY A 355 36.28 -2.80 18.88
CA GLY A 355 35.98 -1.55 18.18
C GLY A 355 36.20 -1.61 16.67
N GLN A 356 36.67 -2.75 16.14
CA GLN A 356 36.73 -2.95 14.70
C GLN A 356 35.34 -3.24 14.14
N SER A 357 35.09 -2.74 12.93
CA SER A 357 33.83 -2.97 12.25
C SER A 357 34.05 -3.14 10.75
N PHE A 358 33.19 -3.95 10.15
CA PHE A 358 33.11 -4.17 8.72
C PHE A 358 31.66 -3.95 8.28
N THR A 359 31.45 -3.11 7.27
CA THR A 359 30.13 -2.88 6.68
C THR A 359 30.03 -3.64 5.36
N PHE A 360 28.96 -4.41 5.20
CA PHE A 360 28.68 -5.12 3.96
C PHE A 360 28.47 -4.14 2.80
N PRO A 361 29.23 -4.28 1.69
CA PRO A 361 29.08 -3.44 0.51
C PRO A 361 27.68 -3.56 -0.11
N SER A 362 27.32 -2.57 -0.93
CA SER A 362 26.07 -2.58 -1.69
C SER A 362 25.98 -3.79 -2.61
N GLY A 363 24.80 -4.44 -2.63
CA GLY A 363 24.51 -5.61 -3.46
C GLY A 363 24.95 -6.94 -2.82
N THR A 364 25.40 -6.93 -1.57
CA THR A 364 25.75 -8.18 -0.87
C THR A 364 24.47 -8.94 -0.49
N ARG A 365 24.33 -10.15 -1.01
CA ARG A 365 23.17 -11.02 -0.78
C ARG A 365 23.62 -12.41 -0.34
N ILE A 366 22.89 -13.01 0.59
CA ILE A 366 23.12 -14.38 1.07
C ILE A 366 21.94 -15.23 0.63
N ALA A 367 22.15 -16.08 -0.36
CA ALA A 367 21.10 -16.96 -0.88
C ALA A 367 20.59 -17.95 0.17
N SER A 368 19.35 -18.39 -0.03
CA SER A 368 18.67 -19.41 0.77
C SER A 368 19.53 -20.66 0.99
N LYS A 369 19.64 -21.11 2.25
CA LYS A 369 20.42 -22.28 2.67
C LYS A 369 21.91 -22.23 2.31
N ARG A 370 22.50 -21.04 2.14
CA ARG A 370 23.92 -20.87 1.81
C ARG A 370 24.77 -20.35 2.97
N MET A 371 26.02 -20.81 2.98
CA MET A 371 27.10 -20.27 3.81
C MET A 371 27.74 -19.07 3.14
N PHE A 372 28.22 -18.15 3.97
CA PHE A 372 28.94 -16.97 3.55
C PHE A 372 30.16 -16.75 4.46
N VAL A 373 31.36 -16.91 3.91
CA VAL A 373 32.62 -16.86 4.67
C VAL A 373 33.38 -15.58 4.34
N LEU A 374 33.81 -14.87 5.38
CA LEU A 374 34.56 -13.63 5.29
C LEU A 374 35.94 -13.79 5.94
N SER A 375 37.00 -13.50 5.20
CA SER A 375 38.36 -13.51 5.76
C SER A 375 38.62 -12.25 6.61
N ASN A 376 39.17 -12.44 7.81
CA ASN A 376 39.60 -11.35 8.70
C ASN A 376 40.63 -10.43 8.03
N LYS A 377 41.43 -10.96 7.11
CA LYS A 377 42.41 -10.17 6.34
C LYS A 377 41.75 -9.12 5.46
N VAL A 378 40.57 -9.44 4.92
CA VAL A 378 39.80 -8.54 4.04
C VAL A 378 38.95 -7.58 4.87
N THR A 379 38.27 -8.11 5.89
CA THR A 379 37.29 -7.36 6.67
C THR A 379 37.91 -6.50 7.77
N GLY A 380 39.12 -6.84 8.24
CA GLY A 380 39.80 -6.14 9.33
C GLY A 380 39.23 -6.41 10.74
N ILE A 381 38.18 -7.23 10.85
CA ILE A 381 37.61 -7.69 12.12
C ILE A 381 38.36 -8.92 12.65
N LEU A 382 38.18 -9.21 13.94
CA LEU A 382 38.71 -10.43 14.58
C LEU A 382 40.24 -10.59 14.45
N LYS A 383 40.98 -9.49 14.25
CA LYS A 383 42.46 -9.52 14.08
C LYS A 383 43.16 -9.94 15.37
N THR A 384 42.62 -9.52 16.50
CA THR A 384 42.92 -10.02 17.83
C THR A 384 41.70 -10.76 18.38
N LYS A 385 41.86 -11.50 19.48
CA LYS A 385 40.74 -12.20 20.11
C LYS A 385 39.74 -11.20 20.72
N PRO A 386 38.50 -11.09 20.21
CA PRO A 386 37.43 -10.43 20.93
C PRO A 386 36.82 -11.35 22.01
N VAL A 387 35.93 -10.80 22.82
CA VAL A 387 35.02 -11.56 23.69
C VAL A 387 33.78 -12.00 22.91
N ARG A 388 33.31 -11.16 21.99
CA ARG A 388 32.14 -11.43 21.15
C ARG A 388 32.20 -10.64 19.84
N VAL A 389 31.42 -11.10 18.87
CA VAL A 389 31.15 -10.41 17.62
C VAL A 389 29.65 -10.31 17.42
N GLU A 390 29.20 -9.18 16.90
CA GLU A 390 27.80 -8.87 16.69
C GLU A 390 27.57 -8.64 15.19
N LEU A 391 26.55 -9.28 14.66
CA LEU A 391 25.94 -8.89 13.39
C LEU A 391 24.89 -7.84 13.70
N ARG A 392 24.96 -6.70 13.03
CA ARG A 392 24.10 -5.54 13.27
C ARG A 392 23.46 -5.10 11.97
N TYR A 393 22.20 -4.68 12.04
CA TYR A 393 21.56 -3.97 10.95
C TYR A 393 22.20 -2.59 10.75
N SER A 394 21.88 -1.90 9.65
CA SER A 394 22.47 -0.59 9.33
C SER A 394 22.04 0.55 10.26
N ASN A 395 20.98 0.37 11.06
CA ASN A 395 20.60 1.27 12.17
C ASN A 395 21.31 0.93 13.50
N LEU A 396 22.30 0.03 13.46
CA LEU A 396 23.08 -0.46 14.60
C LEU A 396 22.32 -1.38 15.56
N THR A 397 21.06 -1.74 15.33
CA THR A 397 20.41 -2.75 16.18
C THR A 397 21.04 -4.12 15.93
N VAL A 398 21.14 -4.94 16.99
CA VAL A 398 21.79 -6.25 16.91
C VAL A 398 20.86 -7.24 16.22
N ALA A 399 21.34 -7.85 15.14
CA ALA A 399 20.66 -8.90 14.38
C ALA A 399 21.03 -10.30 14.91
N ASP A 400 22.30 -10.51 15.28
CA ASP A 400 22.78 -11.74 15.91
C ASP A 400 24.07 -11.50 16.72
N THR A 401 24.43 -12.42 17.61
CA THR A 401 25.64 -12.34 18.43
C THR A 401 26.31 -13.69 18.56
N ALA A 402 27.62 -13.73 18.34
CA ALA A 402 28.46 -14.89 18.59
C ALA A 402 29.50 -14.60 19.68
N PRO A 403 29.66 -15.47 20.68
CA PRO A 403 30.77 -15.39 21.60
C PRO A 403 32.06 -15.87 20.92
N VAL A 404 33.20 -15.40 21.41
CA VAL A 404 34.52 -15.89 20.99
C VAL A 404 35.30 -16.30 22.24
N PHE A 405 35.38 -17.60 22.52
CA PHE A 405 35.97 -18.08 23.78
C PHE A 405 37.19 -19.00 23.62
N THR A 406 37.53 -19.48 22.42
CA THR A 406 38.85 -20.12 22.20
C THR A 406 39.99 -19.14 22.49
N ASN A 407 41.08 -19.62 23.09
CA ASN A 407 42.34 -18.85 23.26
C ASN A 407 43.39 -19.22 22.20
N ASP A 408 43.15 -20.27 21.42
CA ASP A 408 44.07 -20.75 20.39
C ASP A 408 43.64 -20.16 19.02
N PRO A 409 44.52 -19.39 18.35
CA PRO A 409 44.22 -18.85 17.02
C PRO A 409 44.09 -19.93 15.94
N ASN A 410 44.51 -21.17 16.19
CA ASN A 410 44.33 -22.30 15.27
C ASN A 410 42.99 -23.03 15.43
N LEU A 411 42.17 -22.63 16.41
CA LEU A 411 40.84 -23.19 16.66
C LEU A 411 39.75 -22.15 16.39
N ALA A 412 38.55 -22.62 16.11
CA ALA A 412 37.37 -21.80 15.89
C ALA A 412 36.36 -21.96 17.03
N THR A 413 35.53 -20.93 17.23
CA THR A 413 34.30 -21.00 18.01
C THR A 413 33.14 -21.21 17.05
N ALA A 414 32.53 -22.41 17.06
CA ALA A 414 31.51 -22.83 16.09
C ALA A 414 30.19 -23.21 16.79
N LYS A 415 29.07 -22.92 16.15
CA LYS A 415 27.72 -23.28 16.62
C LYS A 415 27.34 -24.66 16.09
N ILE A 416 27.15 -25.63 16.98
CA ILE A 416 26.83 -27.04 16.66
C ILE A 416 25.64 -27.50 17.49
N GLY A 417 24.57 -27.96 16.84
CA GLY A 417 23.35 -28.39 17.54
C GLY A 417 22.76 -27.30 18.45
N GLY A 418 22.91 -26.04 18.08
CA GLY A 418 22.47 -24.85 18.85
C GLY A 418 23.43 -24.37 19.93
N SER A 419 24.52 -25.09 20.20
CA SER A 419 25.49 -24.74 21.24
C SER A 419 26.83 -24.31 20.65
N TRP A 420 27.43 -23.28 21.23
CA TRP A 420 28.78 -22.85 20.86
C TRP A 420 29.82 -23.82 21.42
N GLN A 421 30.78 -24.22 20.59
CA GLN A 421 31.84 -25.18 20.91
C GLN A 421 33.17 -24.73 20.31
N ILE A 422 34.29 -25.21 20.86
CA ILE A 422 35.61 -25.04 20.25
C ILE A 422 35.86 -26.20 19.30
N THR A 423 36.19 -25.92 18.04
CA THR A 423 36.46 -26.95 17.03
C THR A 423 37.68 -26.61 16.18
N PRO A 424 38.24 -27.59 15.44
CA PRO A 424 39.04 -27.27 14.27
C PRO A 424 38.25 -26.34 13.32
N PRO A 425 38.89 -25.35 12.68
CA PRO A 425 38.20 -24.44 11.78
C PRO A 425 37.67 -25.16 10.53
N SER A 426 36.45 -24.84 10.13
CA SER A 426 35.75 -25.50 9.02
C SER A 426 34.95 -24.55 8.12
N PRO A 427 35.61 -23.55 7.49
CA PRO A 427 34.91 -22.56 6.68
C PRO A 427 34.16 -23.20 5.51
N GLY A 428 32.90 -22.81 5.35
CA GLY A 428 31.99 -23.26 4.29
C GLY A 428 31.31 -24.60 4.56
N VAL A 429 31.54 -25.22 5.72
CA VAL A 429 30.98 -26.55 6.05
C VAL A 429 29.75 -26.38 6.95
N TYR A 430 28.58 -26.76 6.43
CA TYR A 430 27.36 -26.76 7.22
C TYR A 430 27.42 -27.76 8.38
N LYS A 431 27.24 -27.26 9.60
CA LYS A 431 27.09 -28.06 10.81
C LYS A 431 25.62 -28.07 11.21
N PRO A 432 25.00 -29.24 11.41
CA PRO A 432 23.58 -29.32 11.73
C PRO A 432 23.23 -28.57 13.03
N MET A 433 22.22 -27.70 12.94
CA MET A 433 21.60 -26.97 14.06
C MET A 433 20.28 -27.64 14.45
N LYS A 434 19.77 -27.40 15.67
CA LYS A 434 18.43 -27.89 16.02
C LYS A 434 17.39 -27.02 15.31
N GLU A 435 16.29 -27.65 14.90
CA GLU A 435 15.19 -27.01 14.15
C GLU A 435 14.51 -25.85 14.91
N SER A 436 14.78 -25.72 16.22
CA SER A 436 14.31 -24.63 17.10
C SER A 436 15.26 -23.44 17.26
N ASP A 437 16.40 -23.41 16.55
CA ASP A 437 17.43 -22.37 16.71
C ASP A 437 17.14 -21.07 15.91
N SER A 438 15.87 -20.64 15.85
CA SER A 438 15.50 -19.30 15.34
C SER A 438 16.02 -18.21 16.28
N VAL A 439 16.41 -17.06 15.70
CA VAL A 439 16.94 -15.89 16.43
C VAL A 439 16.00 -15.54 17.58
N SER A 440 16.52 -15.56 18.83
CA SER A 440 15.76 -15.09 19.99
C SER A 440 15.49 -13.61 19.83
N LEU A 441 14.24 -13.25 19.49
CA LEU A 441 13.79 -11.86 19.50
C LEU A 441 13.96 -11.33 20.93
N VAL A 442 14.95 -10.45 21.14
CA VAL A 442 14.92 -9.59 22.32
C VAL A 442 13.72 -8.67 22.11
N SER A 443 12.62 -8.99 22.78
CA SER A 443 11.52 -8.06 23.00
C SER A 443 12.06 -6.86 23.77
N SER A 444 12.61 -5.89 23.06
CA SER A 444 12.73 -4.55 23.63
C SER A 444 11.32 -4.02 23.71
N LYS A 445 10.78 -3.90 24.93
CA LYS A 445 9.77 -2.87 25.23
C LYS A 445 10.35 -1.52 24.78
N GLN A 446 10.15 -1.16 23.52
CA GLN A 446 10.38 0.21 23.10
C GLN A 446 9.24 1.02 23.69
N VAL A 447 9.61 1.86 24.66
CA VAL A 447 8.82 3.03 25.01
C VAL A 447 8.74 3.87 23.73
N ILE A 448 7.55 3.94 23.16
CA ILE A 448 7.24 4.82 22.03
C ILE A 448 7.37 6.25 22.57
N VAL A 449 8.52 6.89 22.33
CA VAL A 449 8.63 8.34 22.45
C VAL A 449 8.19 8.90 21.10
N VAL A 450 6.89 9.22 21.01
CA VAL A 450 6.39 10.04 19.90
C VAL A 450 7.03 11.42 20.05
N ALA A 451 7.96 11.77 19.16
CA ALA A 451 8.40 13.15 19.03
C ALA A 451 7.22 13.98 18.51
N PRO A 452 6.83 15.08 19.16
CA PRO A 452 5.74 15.92 18.68
C PRO A 452 6.12 16.53 17.32
N ALA A 453 5.15 16.53 16.41
CA ALA A 453 5.24 17.20 15.12
C ALA A 453 5.68 18.66 15.34
N ALA A 454 6.73 19.08 14.61
CA ALA A 454 7.14 20.48 14.60
C ALA A 454 5.97 21.34 14.08
N ALA A 455 5.47 22.21 14.95
CA ALA A 455 4.36 23.10 14.66
C ALA A 455 4.73 24.12 13.57
N ALA A 456 4.12 23.98 12.39
CA ALA A 456 3.94 25.11 11.48
C ALA A 456 2.74 25.96 11.98
N THR A 457 2.98 27.25 12.04
CA THR A 457 2.15 28.28 12.68
C THR A 457 0.80 28.43 11.97
N THR A 458 -0.33 28.26 12.67
CA THR A 458 -1.67 28.60 12.17
C THR A 458 -2.23 29.82 12.87
N SER A 459 -2.63 30.81 12.07
CA SER A 459 -3.42 31.97 12.51
C SER A 459 -4.80 31.55 12.98
N GLN A 460 -5.28 32.23 14.02
CA GLN A 460 -6.54 32.06 14.75
C GLN A 460 -7.81 31.97 13.89
N LEU A 461 -8.81 31.22 14.39
CA LEU A 461 -10.26 31.54 14.45
C LEU A 461 -11.05 30.42 15.21
N PRO A 462 -12.29 30.63 15.69
CA PRO A 462 -12.59 30.90 17.11
C PRO A 462 -13.27 29.76 17.89
N ASN A 463 -13.20 29.89 19.22
CA ASN A 463 -13.77 29.02 20.27
C ASN A 463 -15.27 28.71 20.12
N ARG A 464 -15.62 27.42 20.24
CA ARG A 464 -16.97 26.96 20.64
C ARG A 464 -16.81 25.96 21.80
N ALA A 465 -17.44 26.27 22.93
CA ALA A 465 -17.34 25.52 24.18
C ALA A 465 -18.04 24.14 24.09
N LEU A 466 -17.44 23.13 24.72
CA LEU A 466 -18.01 21.79 24.92
C LEU A 466 -18.76 21.71 26.27
N PRO A 467 -19.92 21.03 26.35
CA PRO A 467 -20.57 20.73 27.63
C PRO A 467 -19.94 19.51 28.34
N SER A 468 -20.03 19.52 29.68
CA SER A 468 -19.41 18.58 30.63
C SER A 468 -19.90 17.12 30.51
N PRO A 469 -19.07 16.13 30.93
CA PRO A 469 -19.42 14.70 30.84
C PRO A 469 -20.31 14.20 31.99
N VAL A 470 -21.12 13.20 31.64
CA VAL A 470 -22.10 12.48 32.47
C VAL A 470 -21.42 11.43 33.38
N GLU A 471 -21.84 11.36 34.64
CA GLU A 471 -21.47 10.32 35.63
C GLU A 471 -22.03 8.94 35.24
N VAL A 472 -21.22 7.90 35.44
CA VAL A 472 -21.68 6.50 35.52
C VAL A 472 -21.35 5.96 36.90
N ILE A 473 -22.39 5.49 37.59
CA ILE A 473 -22.35 4.83 38.91
C ILE A 473 -22.07 3.35 38.67
N ASP A 474 -21.10 2.78 39.37
CA ASP A 474 -21.02 1.32 39.57
C ASP A 474 -20.88 0.99 41.06
N ASN A 475 -21.73 0.05 41.48
CA ASN A 475 -21.92 -0.37 42.86
C ASN A 475 -21.80 -1.90 42.90
N ALA A 476 -20.75 -2.46 43.50
CA ALA A 476 -20.78 -3.76 44.17
C ALA A 476 -19.46 -4.07 44.90
N LYS A 477 -19.60 -4.52 46.16
CA LYS A 477 -18.57 -4.94 47.10
C LYS A 477 -18.11 -6.39 46.86
N GLY A 478 -16.89 -6.71 47.31
CA GLY A 478 -16.45 -8.08 47.59
C GLY A 478 -15.01 -8.14 48.09
N GLU A 479 -14.85 -8.44 49.39
CA GLU A 479 -13.61 -8.59 50.17
C GLU A 479 -12.66 -9.69 49.60
N SER A 480 -11.34 -9.69 49.80
CA SER A 480 -10.70 -10.03 51.08
C SER A 480 -9.16 -10.07 50.99
N THR A 481 -8.53 -9.66 52.11
CA THR A 481 -7.28 -10.16 52.76
C THR A 481 -5.95 -10.13 52.01
N SER A 482 -4.98 -9.28 52.40
CA SER A 482 -3.97 -9.41 53.51
C SER A 482 -2.60 -9.73 52.87
N SER A 483 -1.41 -9.28 53.28
CA SER A 483 -0.87 -8.77 54.53
C SER A 483 0.46 -8.04 54.26
N GLN A 484 0.78 -6.99 55.04
CA GLN A 484 2.11 -6.69 55.64
C GLN A 484 3.31 -6.36 54.70
N LEU A 485 4.26 -5.45 54.98
CA LEU A 485 4.80 -4.86 56.22
C LEU A 485 5.61 -3.58 55.90
N ALA A 486 5.61 -2.66 56.86
CA ALA A 486 6.70 -1.74 57.28
C ALA A 486 7.13 -0.53 56.41
N GLY A 487 6.86 0.66 56.98
CA GLY A 487 7.69 1.87 56.85
C GLY A 487 8.61 2.07 58.07
N ILE A 488 9.36 3.19 58.03
CA ILE A 488 10.42 3.76 58.91
C ILE A 488 11.75 3.75 58.12
N GLY A 489 12.50 4.83 57.90
CA GLY A 489 12.47 6.22 58.36
C GLY A 489 13.92 6.76 58.44
N GLY A 490 14.18 7.98 57.96
CA GLY A 490 15.41 8.77 58.19
C GLY A 490 16.54 8.57 57.18
N THR A 491 17.39 9.53 56.81
CA THR A 491 17.61 10.95 57.17
C THR A 491 18.64 11.54 56.18
N SER A 492 18.57 12.86 55.90
CA SER A 492 19.66 13.81 55.57
C SER A 492 20.71 13.44 54.48
N GLY A 493 21.10 14.28 53.52
CA GLY A 493 20.87 15.70 53.29
C GLY A 493 21.93 16.24 52.30
N ARG A 494 21.68 17.46 51.82
CA ARG A 494 22.58 18.43 51.14
C ARG A 494 23.10 18.12 49.72
N GLY A 495 22.76 19.03 48.80
CA GLY A 495 23.60 19.35 47.64
C GLY A 495 22.82 19.75 46.37
N ALA A 496 22.26 20.96 46.32
CA ALA A 496 22.02 21.69 45.06
C ALA A 496 23.31 22.48 44.68
N PRO A 497 23.52 23.01 43.45
CA PRO A 497 22.53 23.28 42.40
C PRO A 497 22.94 22.95 40.94
N SER A 498 21.95 23.11 40.07
CA SER A 498 21.96 23.22 38.61
C SER A 498 23.12 24.04 38.01
N PHE A 499 23.63 23.65 36.83
CA PHE A 499 23.89 24.58 35.72
C PHE A 499 23.90 23.86 34.35
N ILE A 500 23.17 24.50 33.45
CA ILE A 500 23.08 24.31 32.00
C ILE A 500 24.43 24.64 31.35
N PHE A 501 24.89 23.84 30.37
CA PHE A 501 25.70 24.37 29.28
C PHE A 501 25.29 23.74 27.94
N LEU A 502 24.76 24.63 27.09
CA LEU A 502 24.58 24.51 25.65
C LEU A 502 25.95 24.69 24.99
N ALA A 503 26.34 23.79 24.08
CA ALA A 503 27.45 24.04 23.16
C ALA A 503 27.01 23.68 21.74
N ILE A 504 26.65 24.72 20.98
CA ILE A 504 26.53 24.69 19.53
C ILE A 504 27.94 24.95 18.98
N ALA A 505 28.43 24.05 18.12
CA ALA A 505 29.59 24.31 17.28
C ALA A 505 29.15 24.29 15.82
N ALA A 506 29.07 25.48 15.22
CA ALA A 506 29.03 25.67 13.78
C ALA A 506 30.47 25.67 13.24
N MET A 507 30.72 24.97 12.14
CA MET A 507 31.93 25.15 11.35
C MET A 507 31.55 25.54 9.92
N ILE A 508 31.84 26.80 9.60
CA ILE A 508 31.97 27.34 8.25
C ILE A 508 33.42 27.13 7.84
N VAL A 509 33.66 26.48 6.70
CA VAL A 509 34.82 26.80 5.84
C VAL A 509 34.32 26.80 4.38
N ALA A 510 34.37 27.99 3.79
CA ALA A 510 34.30 28.20 2.35
C ALA A 510 35.71 28.35 1.78
N ILE A 511 35.80 28.10 0.47
CA ILE A 511 36.68 28.70 -0.56
C ILE A 511 37.41 27.63 -1.39
N GLY A 512 37.20 27.70 -2.71
CA GLY A 512 38.09 27.12 -3.71
C GLY A 512 37.44 26.88 -5.07
N GLY A 513 37.12 27.94 -5.81
CA GLY A 513 36.68 27.85 -7.20
C GLY A 513 37.79 27.40 -8.17
N GLY A 514 37.40 26.90 -9.34
CA GLY A 514 38.34 26.51 -10.41
C GLY A 514 37.66 26.13 -11.72
N ALA A 515 37.47 27.15 -12.56
CA ALA A 515 37.34 27.23 -14.02
C ALA A 515 37.07 25.98 -14.89
N ALA A 516 36.14 26.20 -15.82
CA ALA A 516 35.88 25.43 -17.03
C ALA A 516 37.10 25.37 -17.99
N ALA A 517 37.27 24.22 -18.65
CA ALA A 517 38.06 24.09 -19.88
C ALA A 517 37.26 23.27 -20.90
N VAL A 518 36.73 23.99 -21.89
CA VAL A 518 36.15 23.46 -23.14
C VAL A 518 37.30 23.08 -24.06
N PHE A 519 37.39 21.82 -24.48
CA PHE A 519 38.23 21.42 -25.61
C PHE A 519 37.37 21.23 -26.86
N LEU A 520 37.41 22.21 -27.75
CA LEU A 520 37.06 22.05 -29.16
C LEU A 520 38.36 21.73 -29.91
N ARG A 521 38.43 20.57 -30.58
CA ARG A 521 39.45 20.32 -31.59
C ARG A 521 38.79 20.32 -32.97
N ARG A 522 39.18 21.31 -33.78
CA ARG A 522 38.90 21.41 -35.21
C ARG A 522 39.55 20.24 -35.96
N SER A 523 38.84 19.65 -36.91
CA SER A 523 39.43 18.98 -38.08
C SER A 523 39.30 19.90 -39.28
N SER A 524 40.43 20.21 -39.92
CA SER A 524 40.50 20.76 -41.27
C SER A 524 41.87 20.46 -41.87
N SER A 525 41.96 19.36 -42.61
CA SER A 525 42.66 19.14 -43.89
C SER A 525 42.72 17.65 -44.15
#